data_AF-A0A356KYG8-F1
#
_entry.id   AF-A0A356KYG8-F1
#
_cell.length_a   1.000
_cell.length_b   1.000
_cell.length_c   1.000
_cell.angle_alpha   90.00
_cell.angle_beta   90.00
_cell.angle_gamma   90.00
#
_symmetry.space_group_name_H-M   'P 1'
#
loop_
_entity.id
_entity.type
_entity.pdbx_description
1 polymer ?
#
loop_
_entity_poly.entity_id
_entity_poly.type
_entity_poly.pdbx_seq_one_letter_code
_entity_poly.pdbx_strand_id
1 'polypeptide(L)'
;MSGRRTVVIGGVHGDEPSGALVLPRLEEAGFATFGPLNPWGLRESRRHLRDGRDLNRAFAHRGCAPAERVRTFLRDDPPDLLLDLHEDVEVERPYLIQFGPKSQVGKRTLARLRQRYEFHPRPAFGVLKGRKGLIHPPLWLLRGQRLTRRWSLTFWSWLEFGVPSIVVEVPGGWSLERKQAFHQEVCETARAVFKPAVAPAPAPVAVARPASLRPPQAAARPVAARVLPASAQLAFG
;
A
#
# COMPACT_ATOMS: atom_id res chain seq x y z
N MET A 1 5.76 8.69 -18.41
CA MET A 1 5.10 7.49 -17.83
C MET A 1 4.48 7.91 -16.51
N SER A 2 3.17 8.12 -16.42
CA SER A 2 2.55 8.57 -15.17
C SER A 2 2.46 7.37 -14.21
N GLY A 3 3.35 7.34 -13.21
CA GLY A 3 3.32 6.33 -12.15
C GLY A 3 2.14 6.57 -11.21
N ARG A 4 1.64 5.52 -10.56
CA ARG A 4 0.56 5.66 -9.56
C ARG A 4 0.98 6.61 -8.44
N ARG A 5 0.23 7.70 -8.25
CA ARG A 5 0.51 8.74 -7.27
C ARG A 5 0.10 8.29 -5.87
N THR A 6 1.10 8.10 -5.01
CA THR A 6 0.87 7.81 -3.58
C THR A 6 1.10 9.10 -2.79
N VAL A 7 0.04 9.56 -2.11
CA VAL A 7 0.10 10.74 -1.24
C VAL A 7 0.23 10.32 0.21
N VAL A 8 1.09 11.00 0.95
CA VAL A 8 1.22 10.85 2.40
C VAL A 8 0.90 12.17 3.10
N ILE A 9 0.02 12.08 4.09
CA ILE A 9 -0.44 13.20 4.89
C ILE A 9 -0.03 12.98 6.34
N GLY A 10 0.44 14.04 7.01
CA GLY A 10 0.87 13.98 8.40
C GLY A 10 0.41 15.18 9.22
N GLY A 11 0.28 14.98 10.54
CA GLY A 11 -0.02 16.04 11.50
C GLY A 11 -1.45 16.56 11.41
N VAL A 12 -2.43 15.68 11.22
CA VAL A 12 -3.85 16.03 11.34
C VAL A 12 -4.19 16.37 12.80
N HIS A 13 -3.72 15.55 13.73
CA HIS A 13 -3.71 15.88 15.16
C HIS A 13 -2.31 16.38 15.54
N GLY A 14 -2.25 17.41 16.38
CA GLY A 14 -0.98 18.04 16.73
C GLY A 14 -0.19 17.34 17.84
N ASP A 15 -0.87 16.55 18.66
CA ASP A 15 -0.25 15.69 19.68
C ASP A 15 0.27 14.35 19.12
N GLU A 16 0.22 14.17 17.80
CA GLU A 16 0.68 12.99 17.06
C GLU A 16 1.84 13.38 16.11
N PRO A 17 3.01 13.78 16.64
CA PRO A 17 4.03 14.50 15.88
C PRO A 17 4.77 13.64 14.83
N SER A 18 4.89 12.32 15.04
CA SER A 18 5.76 11.47 14.23
C SER A 18 5.39 11.44 12.75
N GLY A 19 4.08 11.49 12.45
CA GLY A 19 3.57 11.53 11.08
C GLY A 19 3.94 12.83 10.35
N ALA A 20 3.94 13.97 11.04
CA ALA A 20 4.39 15.24 10.47
C ALA A 20 5.91 15.27 10.27
N LEU A 21 6.65 14.78 11.26
CA LEU A 21 8.12 14.87 11.28
C LEU A 21 8.80 13.93 10.28
N VAL A 22 8.13 12.88 9.80
CA VAL A 22 8.68 11.96 8.79
C VAL A 22 8.46 12.45 7.34
N LEU A 23 7.60 13.45 7.12
CA LEU A 23 7.24 13.90 5.76
C LEU A 23 8.45 14.30 4.90
N PRO A 24 9.47 15.04 5.38
CA PRO A 24 10.63 15.38 4.55
C PRO A 24 11.37 14.16 4.01
N ARG A 25 11.54 13.10 4.82
CA ARG A 25 12.17 11.84 4.39
C ARG A 25 11.34 11.12 3.34
N LEU A 26 10.01 11.19 3.44
CA LEU A 26 9.11 10.61 2.44
C LEU A 26 9.13 11.41 1.13
N GLU A 27 9.25 12.73 1.19
CA GLU A 27 9.43 13.57 0.01
C GLU A 27 10.72 13.21 -0.73
N GLU A 28 11.85 13.09 -0.02
CA GLU A 28 13.12 12.60 -0.55
C GLU A 28 13.00 11.20 -1.18
N ALA A 29 12.16 10.33 -0.62
CA ALA A 29 11.83 9.01 -1.17
C ALA A 29 10.83 9.04 -2.35
N GLY A 30 10.45 10.22 -2.83
CA GLY A 30 9.60 10.44 -4.00
C GLY A 30 8.10 10.24 -3.75
N PHE A 31 7.64 10.50 -2.53
CA PHE A 31 6.20 10.59 -2.24
C PHE A 31 5.70 12.01 -2.44
N ALA A 32 4.44 12.16 -2.85
CA ALA A 32 3.75 13.44 -2.73
C ALA A 32 3.31 13.61 -1.27
N THR A 33 3.85 14.60 -0.57
CA THR A 33 3.58 14.82 0.86
C THR A 33 2.83 16.11 1.11
N PHE A 34 1.98 16.15 2.14
CA PHE A 34 1.36 17.39 2.58
C PHE A 34 1.16 17.40 4.11
N GLY A 35 1.68 18.42 4.77
CA GLY A 35 1.58 18.63 6.21
C GLY A 35 2.73 19.46 6.77
N PRO A 36 2.78 19.69 8.10
CA PRO A 36 1.74 19.35 9.07
C PRO A 36 0.43 20.11 8.82
N LEU A 37 -0.72 19.45 8.96
CA LEU A 37 -2.02 20.11 8.78
C LEU A 37 -2.42 20.97 9.99
N ASN A 38 -2.04 20.55 11.19
CA ASN A 38 -2.25 21.28 12.44
C ASN A 38 -0.91 21.77 13.03
N PRO A 39 -0.23 22.75 12.40
CA PRO A 39 1.06 23.25 12.88
C PRO A 39 0.96 23.95 14.25
N TRP A 40 -0.20 24.51 14.59
CA TRP A 40 -0.42 25.08 15.93
C TRP A 40 -0.46 23.96 16.98
N GLY A 41 -1.30 22.94 16.77
CA GLY A 41 -1.39 21.81 17.67
C GLY A 41 -0.06 21.07 17.81
N LEU A 42 0.73 20.98 16.73
CA LEU A 42 2.07 20.39 16.78
C LEU A 42 3.01 21.13 17.75
N ARG A 43 3.00 22.47 17.72
CA ARG A 43 3.82 23.27 18.65
C ARG A 43 3.33 23.20 20.08
N GLU A 44 2.01 23.14 20.27
CA GLU A 44 1.38 23.15 21.59
C GLU A 44 1.15 21.74 22.17
N SER A 45 1.55 20.69 21.45
CA SER A 45 1.22 19.29 21.77
C SER A 45 -0.29 19.09 22.03
N ARG A 46 -1.12 19.58 21.10
CA ARG A 46 -2.60 19.52 21.18
C ARG A 46 -3.18 18.80 19.97
N ARG A 47 -4.08 17.85 20.23
CA ARG A 47 -4.95 17.22 19.23
C ARG A 47 -5.68 18.21 18.34
N HIS A 48 -6.38 19.14 18.99
CA HIS A 48 -7.33 20.05 18.36
C HIS A 48 -6.63 21.24 17.70
N LEU A 49 -7.35 21.91 16.79
CA LEU A 49 -6.98 23.23 16.29
C LEU A 49 -7.03 24.28 17.41
N ARG A 50 -6.47 25.46 17.16
CA ARG A 50 -6.47 26.59 18.11
C ARG A 50 -7.87 26.98 18.59
N ASP A 51 -8.88 26.77 17.75
CA ASP A 51 -10.28 27.06 18.06
C ASP A 51 -11.05 25.87 18.66
N GLY A 52 -10.35 24.82 19.07
CA GLY A 52 -10.92 23.64 19.73
C GLY A 52 -11.54 22.61 18.78
N ARG A 53 -11.59 22.85 17.46
CA ARG A 53 -12.12 21.86 16.52
C ARG A 53 -11.19 20.67 16.35
N ASP A 54 -11.76 19.47 16.25
CA ASP A 54 -11.05 18.27 15.78
C ASP A 54 -10.98 18.33 14.24
N LEU A 55 -9.78 18.57 13.71
CA LEU A 55 -9.56 18.66 12.27
C LEU A 55 -9.96 17.36 11.55
N ASN A 56 -9.71 16.20 12.16
CA ASN A 56 -10.08 14.90 11.59
C ASN A 56 -11.57 14.57 11.75
N ARG A 57 -12.40 15.55 12.10
CA ARG A 57 -13.87 15.49 12.03
C ARG A 57 -14.44 16.63 11.18
N ALA A 58 -13.60 17.52 10.65
CA ALA A 58 -14.00 18.74 9.98
C ALA A 58 -14.17 18.60 8.45
N PHE A 59 -13.86 17.44 7.86
CA PHE A 59 -13.80 17.27 6.40
C PHE A 59 -15.16 17.26 5.69
N ALA A 60 -16.29 17.42 6.38
CA ALA A 60 -17.60 17.69 5.74
C ALA A 60 -17.98 19.18 5.72
N HIS A 61 -17.23 20.01 6.45
CA HIS A 61 -17.57 21.40 6.68
C HIS A 61 -16.76 22.31 5.76
N ARG A 62 -17.39 23.42 5.36
CA ARG A 62 -16.68 24.57 4.78
C ARG A 62 -16.17 25.47 5.91
N GLY A 63 -15.13 26.26 5.65
CA GLY A 63 -14.60 27.21 6.64
C GLY A 63 -13.64 26.61 7.68
N CYS A 64 -13.10 25.42 7.43
CA CYS A 64 -11.95 24.89 8.16
C CYS A 64 -10.71 25.03 7.28
N ALA A 65 -9.98 26.14 7.42
CA ALA A 65 -8.87 26.49 6.52
C ALA A 65 -7.84 25.35 6.32
N PRO A 66 -7.40 24.62 7.36
CA PRO A 66 -6.50 23.47 7.16
C PRO A 66 -7.10 22.34 6.31
N ALA A 67 -8.39 22.05 6.49
CA ALA A 67 -9.08 21.05 5.68
C ALA A 67 -9.20 21.53 4.22
N GLU A 68 -9.56 22.80 3.99
CA GLU A 68 -9.66 23.32 2.62
C GLU A 68 -8.32 23.25 1.87
N ARG A 69 -7.20 23.58 2.52
CA ARG A 69 -5.88 23.51 1.88
C ARG A 69 -5.53 22.11 1.38
N VAL A 70 -5.76 21.08 2.20
CA VAL A 70 -5.48 19.70 1.78
C VAL A 70 -6.50 19.23 0.73
N ARG A 71 -7.76 19.71 0.78
CA ARG A 71 -8.74 19.41 -0.29
C ARG A 71 -8.30 19.99 -1.62
N THR A 72 -7.84 21.24 -1.64
CA THR A 72 -7.30 21.88 -2.85
C THR A 72 -6.10 21.09 -3.37
N PHE A 73 -5.10 20.83 -2.52
CA PHE A 73 -3.93 20.01 -2.89
C PHE A 73 -4.31 18.66 -3.52
N LEU A 74 -5.29 17.96 -2.95
CA LEU A 74 -5.74 16.67 -3.46
C LEU A 74 -6.63 16.77 -4.70
N ARG A 75 -7.28 17.90 -4.96
CA ARG A 75 -8.09 18.10 -6.17
C ARG A 75 -7.26 18.55 -7.35
N ASP A 76 -6.23 19.36 -7.11
CA ASP A 76 -5.31 19.84 -8.14
C ASP A 76 -4.56 18.67 -8.78
N ASP A 77 -4.22 17.66 -7.99
CA ASP A 77 -3.64 16.40 -8.45
C ASP A 77 -4.19 15.24 -7.59
N PRO A 78 -5.18 14.47 -8.08
CA PRO A 78 -5.80 13.38 -7.32
C PRO A 78 -4.84 12.24 -6.94
N PRO A 79 -4.93 11.68 -5.72
CA PRO A 79 -4.15 10.50 -5.34
C PRO A 79 -4.73 9.23 -5.96
N ASP A 80 -3.87 8.24 -6.26
CA ASP A 80 -4.28 6.84 -6.49
C ASP A 80 -4.32 6.03 -5.18
N LEU A 81 -3.51 6.45 -4.20
CA LEU A 81 -3.44 5.90 -2.83
C LEU A 81 -3.16 7.04 -1.87
N LEU A 82 -3.93 7.13 -0.78
CA LEU A 82 -3.69 8.10 0.30
C LEU A 82 -3.34 7.38 1.60
N LEU A 83 -2.29 7.85 2.25
CA LEU A 83 -1.82 7.40 3.56
C LEU A 83 -1.90 8.58 4.53
N ASP A 84 -2.59 8.41 5.66
CA ASP A 84 -2.76 9.41 6.70
C ASP A 84 -2.09 8.90 7.98
N LEU A 85 -1.05 9.59 8.45
CA LEU A 85 -0.16 9.13 9.51
C LEU A 85 -0.60 9.66 10.88
N HIS A 86 -0.99 8.74 11.77
CA HIS A 86 -1.52 9.01 13.12
C HIS A 86 -0.74 8.24 14.18
N GLU A 87 -0.97 8.61 15.43
CA GLU A 87 -0.52 7.87 16.60
C GLU A 87 -1.70 7.53 17.51
N ASP A 88 -1.63 6.38 18.16
CA ASP A 88 -2.64 5.92 19.10
C ASP A 88 -1.98 5.62 20.45
N VAL A 89 -2.29 6.46 21.44
CA VAL A 89 -1.74 6.37 22.80
C VAL A 89 -2.30 5.22 23.61
N GLU A 90 -3.41 4.62 23.16
CA GLU A 90 -4.11 3.55 23.87
C GLU A 90 -3.64 2.14 23.46
N VAL A 91 -2.75 2.04 22.46
CA VAL A 91 -2.28 0.76 21.92
C VAL A 91 -0.78 0.59 22.04
N GLU A 92 -0.36 -0.67 22.21
CA GLU A 92 1.07 -1.05 22.25
C GLU A 92 1.60 -1.55 20.90
N ARG A 93 0.71 -1.80 19.93
CA ARG A 93 1.03 -2.40 18.63
C ARG A 93 0.35 -1.63 17.49
N PRO A 94 1.04 -1.43 16.36
CA PRO A 94 0.50 -0.69 15.24
C PRO A 94 -0.68 -1.42 14.58
N TYR A 95 -1.50 -0.66 13.86
CA TYR A 95 -2.57 -1.17 13.01
C TYR A 95 -2.90 -0.19 11.88
N LEU A 96 -3.73 -0.63 10.94
CA LEU A 96 -4.19 0.17 9.81
C LEU A 96 -5.72 0.23 9.80
N ILE A 97 -6.27 1.35 9.35
CA ILE A 97 -7.69 1.50 9.00
C ILE A 97 -7.79 1.81 7.51
N GLN A 98 -8.32 0.88 6.72
CA GLN A 98 -8.47 1.08 5.28
C GLN A 98 -9.90 1.47 4.93
N PHE A 99 -10.07 2.70 4.47
CA PHE A 99 -11.27 3.18 3.80
C PHE A 99 -11.21 2.89 2.30
N GLY A 100 -12.39 2.71 1.75
CA GLY A 100 -12.61 2.71 0.31
C GLY A 100 -12.79 1.36 -0.36
N PRO A 101 -12.45 1.24 -1.65
CA PRO A 101 -12.78 0.04 -2.43
C PRO A 101 -12.15 -1.21 -1.81
N LYS A 102 -12.70 -2.38 -2.14
CA LYS A 102 -12.12 -3.67 -1.77
C LYS A 102 -10.77 -3.86 -2.47
N SER A 103 -9.72 -3.25 -1.92
CA SER A 103 -8.34 -3.40 -2.35
C SER A 103 -7.58 -4.28 -1.35
N GLN A 104 -6.51 -4.92 -1.84
CA GLN A 104 -5.66 -5.77 -1.00
C GLN A 104 -4.48 -4.99 -0.40
N VAL A 105 -4.40 -3.66 -0.57
CA VAL A 105 -3.22 -2.85 -0.20
C VAL A 105 -2.91 -3.02 1.28
N GLY A 106 -3.83 -2.68 2.19
CA GLY A 106 -3.60 -2.81 3.63
C GLY A 106 -3.26 -4.25 4.04
N LYS A 107 -3.95 -5.26 3.49
CA LYS A 107 -3.66 -6.67 3.78
C LYS A 107 -2.25 -7.09 3.33
N ARG A 108 -1.83 -6.68 2.13
CA ARG A 108 -0.51 -7.00 1.56
C ARG A 108 0.60 -6.23 2.28
N THR A 109 0.36 -4.98 2.65
CA THR A 109 1.27 -4.18 3.47
C THR A 109 1.54 -4.88 4.80
N LEU A 110 0.48 -5.24 5.54
CA LEU A 110 0.61 -5.97 6.79
C LEU A 110 1.30 -7.33 6.62
N ALA A 111 1.01 -8.06 5.55
CA ALA A 111 1.64 -9.35 5.29
C ALA A 111 3.15 -9.24 5.13
N ARG A 112 3.65 -8.19 4.46
CA ARG A 112 5.10 -7.94 4.32
C ARG A 112 5.72 -7.49 5.64
N LEU A 113 5.11 -6.52 6.31
CA LEU A 113 5.65 -5.95 7.55
C LEU A 113 5.63 -6.92 8.75
N ARG A 114 4.81 -7.97 8.71
CA ARG A 114 4.77 -9.02 9.76
C ARG A 114 6.08 -9.75 9.98
N GLN A 115 7.00 -9.68 9.03
CA GLN A 115 8.34 -10.23 9.19
C GLN A 115 9.16 -9.46 10.23
N ARG A 116 8.75 -8.22 10.57
CA ARG A 116 9.51 -7.29 11.43
C ARG A 116 8.69 -6.70 12.57
N TYR A 117 7.36 -6.61 12.42
CA TYR A 117 6.48 -5.99 13.41
C TYR A 117 5.33 -6.91 13.84
N GLU A 118 5.05 -6.89 15.14
CA GLU A 118 3.80 -7.43 15.67
C GLU A 118 2.69 -6.38 15.52
N PHE A 119 1.59 -6.77 14.86
CA PHE A 119 0.44 -5.90 14.68
C PHE A 119 -0.65 -6.18 15.72
N HIS A 120 -1.46 -5.17 16.01
CA HIS A 120 -2.58 -5.30 16.92
C HIS A 120 -3.52 -6.43 16.46
N PRO A 121 -3.81 -7.45 17.29
CA PRO A 121 -4.56 -8.63 16.83
C PRO A 121 -6.04 -8.34 16.55
N ARG A 122 -6.64 -7.41 17.31
CA ARG A 122 -8.06 -7.05 17.25
C ARG A 122 -8.26 -5.52 17.42
N PRO A 123 -7.72 -4.69 16.51
CA PRO A 123 -7.78 -3.24 16.68
C PRO A 123 -9.24 -2.79 16.65
N ALA A 124 -9.56 -1.73 17.37
CA ALA A 124 -10.90 -1.18 17.42
C ALA A 124 -10.88 0.33 17.20
N PHE A 125 -11.92 0.83 16.54
CA PHE A 125 -12.14 2.25 16.37
C PHE A 125 -13.63 2.53 16.65
N GLY A 126 -13.93 2.96 17.87
CA GLY A 126 -15.29 2.99 18.39
C GLY A 126 -15.93 1.60 18.33
N VAL A 127 -17.09 1.49 17.65
CA VAL A 127 -17.81 0.21 17.50
C VAL A 127 -17.20 -0.72 16.43
N LEU A 128 -16.26 -0.23 15.63
CA LEU A 128 -15.62 -1.02 14.59
C LEU A 128 -14.55 -1.91 15.17
N LYS A 129 -14.61 -3.21 14.84
CA LYS A 129 -13.58 -4.18 15.21
C LYS A 129 -12.87 -4.67 13.96
N GLY A 130 -11.56 -4.54 13.96
CA GLY A 130 -10.65 -5.12 12.99
C GLY A 130 -10.15 -6.48 13.42
N ARG A 131 -9.36 -7.10 12.53
CA ARG A 131 -8.68 -8.37 12.80
C ARG A 131 -7.31 -8.32 12.13
N LYS A 132 -6.31 -8.93 12.79
CA LYS A 132 -4.97 -9.10 12.24
C LYS A 132 -4.39 -7.73 11.76
N GLY A 133 -4.43 -6.71 12.61
CA GLY A 133 -3.86 -5.39 12.33
C GLY A 133 -4.63 -4.51 11.34
N LEU A 134 -5.80 -4.94 10.85
CA LEU A 134 -6.57 -4.19 9.86
C LEU A 134 -8.01 -3.98 10.32
N ILE A 135 -8.44 -2.72 10.34
CA ILE A 135 -9.85 -2.33 10.36
C ILE A 135 -10.27 -2.03 8.91
N HIS A 136 -11.38 -2.62 8.48
CA HIS A 136 -12.00 -2.28 7.20
C HIS A 136 -13.48 -1.94 7.48
N PRO A 137 -13.83 -0.65 7.59
CA PRO A 137 -15.21 -0.24 7.86
C PRO A 137 -16.16 -0.80 6.79
N PRO A 138 -17.27 -1.45 7.17
CA PRO A 138 -18.21 -1.99 6.18
C PRO A 138 -18.96 -0.85 5.48
N LEU A 139 -19.32 -1.07 4.21
CA LEU A 139 -19.96 -0.05 3.36
C LEU A 139 -21.24 0.56 3.96
N TRP A 140 -22.04 -0.22 4.69
CA TRP A 140 -23.26 0.29 5.32
C TRP A 140 -22.95 1.34 6.39
N LEU A 141 -21.88 1.14 7.17
CA LEU A 141 -21.45 2.10 8.18
C LEU A 141 -20.92 3.36 7.52
N LEU A 142 -20.13 3.19 6.46
CA LEU A 142 -19.60 4.28 5.66
C LEU A 142 -20.73 5.11 5.02
N ARG A 143 -21.84 4.48 4.59
CA ARG A 143 -23.05 5.19 4.14
C ARG A 143 -23.69 5.99 5.27
N GLY A 144 -23.82 5.42 6.46
CA GLY A 144 -24.32 6.13 7.65
C GLY A 144 -23.44 7.31 8.06
N GLN A 145 -22.11 7.18 8.00
CA GLN A 145 -21.17 8.24 8.34
C GLN A 145 -21.33 9.49 7.45
N ARG A 146 -21.80 9.34 6.20
CA ARG A 146 -22.13 10.49 5.33
C ARG A 146 -23.13 11.45 5.99
N LEU A 147 -24.09 10.92 6.74
CA LEU A 147 -25.16 11.72 7.38
C LEU A 147 -24.65 12.50 8.60
N THR A 148 -23.60 12.04 9.26
CA THR A 148 -23.09 12.66 10.50
C THR A 148 -22.43 14.02 10.28
N ARG A 149 -21.99 14.30 9.03
CA ARG A 149 -21.12 15.42 8.68
C ARG A 149 -19.84 15.52 9.53
N ARG A 150 -19.44 14.47 10.25
CA ARG A 150 -18.18 14.39 10.99
C ARG A 150 -17.21 13.49 10.25
N TRP A 151 -16.55 14.05 9.25
CA TRP A 151 -15.73 13.28 8.31
C TRP A 151 -14.24 13.39 8.66
N SER A 152 -13.55 12.25 8.65
CA SER A 152 -12.09 12.20 8.65
C SER A 152 -11.53 12.53 7.27
N LEU A 153 -10.24 12.84 7.21
CA LEU A 153 -9.51 13.04 5.95
C LEU A 153 -9.67 11.82 5.04
N THR A 154 -9.38 10.62 5.57
CA THR A 154 -9.42 9.35 4.83
C THR A 154 -10.81 8.93 4.38
N PHE A 155 -11.84 9.27 5.17
CA PHE A 155 -13.22 9.04 4.76
C PHE A 155 -13.61 9.98 3.63
N TRP A 156 -13.31 11.28 3.76
CA TRP A 156 -13.59 12.27 2.73
C TRP A 156 -12.82 11.97 1.43
N SER A 157 -11.53 11.59 1.50
CA SER A 157 -10.74 11.27 0.30
C SER A 157 -11.28 10.06 -0.45
N TRP A 158 -11.74 9.03 0.27
CA TRP A 158 -12.44 7.92 -0.38
C TRP A 158 -13.75 8.37 -1.04
N LEU A 159 -14.55 9.21 -0.37
CA LEU A 159 -15.79 9.72 -0.95
C LEU A 159 -15.57 10.55 -2.20
N GLU A 160 -14.54 11.39 -2.20
CA GLU A 160 -14.23 12.32 -3.29
C GLU A 160 -13.60 11.60 -4.49
N PHE A 161 -12.62 10.73 -4.23
CA PHE A 161 -11.77 10.17 -5.29
C PHE A 161 -11.98 8.67 -5.54
N GLY A 162 -12.71 7.97 -4.68
CA GLY A 162 -12.94 6.52 -4.83
C GLY A 162 -11.71 5.64 -4.58
N VAL A 163 -10.63 6.20 -4.04
CA VAL A 163 -9.34 5.49 -3.91
C VAL A 163 -9.15 4.83 -2.53
N PRO A 164 -8.28 3.81 -2.42
CA PRO A 164 -7.85 3.31 -1.12
C PRO A 164 -7.25 4.44 -0.30
N SER A 165 -7.80 4.66 0.88
CA SER A 165 -7.34 5.68 1.83
C SER A 165 -7.08 5.02 3.17
N ILE A 166 -5.84 5.03 3.65
CA ILE A 166 -5.41 4.23 4.79
C ILE A 166 -4.95 5.17 5.90
N VAL A 167 -5.54 5.01 7.09
CA VAL A 167 -4.98 5.55 8.34
C VAL A 167 -3.92 4.57 8.82
N VAL A 168 -2.74 5.08 9.15
CA VAL A 168 -1.65 4.37 9.81
C VAL A 168 -1.65 4.78 11.27
N GLU A 169 -1.80 3.81 12.17
CA GLU A 169 -1.83 4.06 13.62
C GLU A 169 -0.59 3.41 14.25
N VAL A 170 0.31 4.22 14.81
CA VAL A 170 1.48 3.75 15.55
C VAL A 170 1.30 3.91 17.06
N PRO A 171 1.86 3.01 17.89
CA PRO A 171 1.78 3.13 19.34
C PRO A 171 2.39 4.43 19.86
N GLY A 172 1.60 5.19 20.63
CA GLY A 172 2.04 6.44 21.24
C GLY A 172 3.22 6.25 22.22
N GLY A 173 3.33 5.07 22.83
CA GLY A 173 4.44 4.72 23.74
C GLY A 173 5.77 4.39 23.07
N TRP A 174 5.84 4.29 21.73
CA TRP A 174 7.12 4.06 21.03
C TRP A 174 8.01 5.31 21.04
N SER A 175 9.34 5.12 20.93
CA SER A 175 10.24 6.24 20.70
C SER A 175 9.91 6.94 19.38
N LEU A 176 10.13 8.26 19.31
CA LEU A 176 9.87 9.04 18.10
C LEU A 176 10.59 8.46 16.87
N GLU A 177 11.86 8.05 17.04
CA GLU A 177 12.65 7.42 15.99
C GLU A 177 11.98 6.14 15.47
N ARG A 178 11.50 5.28 16.38
CA ARG A 178 10.81 4.04 16.00
C ARG A 178 9.49 4.32 15.28
N LYS A 179 8.74 5.35 15.71
CA LYS A 179 7.52 5.78 15.02
C LYS A 179 7.81 6.26 13.60
N GLN A 180 8.80 7.12 13.41
CA GLN A 180 9.19 7.62 12.09
C GLN A 180 9.71 6.49 11.18
N ALA A 181 10.54 5.59 11.70
CA ALA A 181 11.03 4.42 10.95
C ALA A 181 9.86 3.53 10.48
N PHE A 182 8.89 3.27 11.36
CA PHE A 182 7.71 2.51 11.00
C PHE A 182 6.86 3.23 9.95
N HIS A 183 6.59 4.53 10.12
CA HIS A 183 5.84 5.34 9.14
C HIS A 183 6.49 5.31 7.76
N GLN A 184 7.81 5.45 7.70
CA GLN A 184 8.54 5.34 6.45
C GLN A 184 8.36 3.96 5.81
N GLU A 185 8.60 2.89 6.59
CA GLU A 185 8.55 1.52 6.08
C GLU A 185 7.14 1.11 5.62
N VAL A 186 6.09 1.55 6.33
CA VAL A 186 4.70 1.27 5.95
C VAL A 186 4.31 2.04 4.69
N CYS A 187 4.75 3.28 4.53
CA CYS A 187 4.53 4.06 3.31
C CYS A 187 5.22 3.41 2.09
N GLU A 188 6.50 3.07 2.22
CA GLU A 188 7.28 2.41 1.18
C GLU A 188 6.68 1.06 0.79
N THR A 189 6.31 0.26 1.79
CA THR A 189 5.69 -1.05 1.57
C THR A 189 4.33 -0.90 0.90
N ALA A 190 3.49 0.04 1.35
CA ALA A 190 2.17 0.30 0.77
C ALA A 190 2.27 0.73 -0.70
N ARG A 191 3.18 1.67 -1.01
CA ARG A 191 3.47 2.08 -2.40
C ARG A 191 3.93 0.89 -3.25
N ALA A 192 4.82 0.05 -2.72
CA ALA A 192 5.37 -1.10 -3.43
C ALA A 192 4.32 -2.20 -3.70
N VAL A 193 3.38 -2.46 -2.78
CA VAL A 193 2.30 -3.46 -3.02
C VAL A 193 1.14 -2.88 -3.83
N PHE A 194 1.02 -1.55 -3.89
CA PHE A 194 -0.01 -0.86 -4.64
C PHE A 194 0.34 -0.66 -6.10
N LYS A 195 1.61 -0.46 -6.45
CA LYS A 195 2.06 -0.67 -7.84
C LYS A 195 1.63 -2.09 -8.25
N PRO A 196 1.07 -2.31 -9.46
CA PRO A 196 0.90 -3.68 -9.93
C PRO A 196 2.26 -4.36 -9.77
N ALA A 197 2.30 -5.58 -9.24
CA ALA A 197 3.45 -6.43 -9.52
C ALA A 197 3.58 -6.39 -11.05
N VAL A 198 4.75 -5.98 -11.56
CA VAL A 198 5.08 -6.26 -12.96
C VAL A 198 4.81 -7.74 -13.07
N ALA A 199 3.76 -8.12 -13.83
CA ALA A 199 3.51 -9.52 -14.06
C ALA A 199 4.83 -10.09 -14.57
N PRO A 200 5.32 -11.24 -14.05
CA PRO A 200 6.43 -11.90 -14.72
C PRO A 200 6.05 -11.96 -16.19
N ALA A 201 6.98 -11.53 -17.07
CA ALA A 201 6.75 -11.57 -18.51
C ALA A 201 6.13 -12.95 -18.82
N PRO A 202 5.03 -13.02 -19.58
CA PRO A 202 4.47 -14.31 -19.94
C PRO A 202 5.64 -15.13 -20.49
N ALA A 203 5.84 -16.32 -19.93
CA ALA A 203 6.82 -17.26 -20.47
C ALA A 203 6.59 -17.27 -21.99
N PRO A 204 7.65 -17.14 -22.82
CA PRO A 204 7.48 -17.09 -24.25
C PRO A 204 6.59 -18.27 -24.62
N VAL A 205 5.44 -17.97 -25.23
CA VAL A 205 4.54 -18.99 -25.73
C VAL A 205 5.43 -19.85 -26.62
N ALA A 206 5.67 -21.09 -26.20
CA ALA A 206 6.39 -22.03 -27.03
C ALA A 206 5.56 -22.12 -28.31
N VAL A 207 6.06 -21.48 -29.37
CA VAL A 207 5.52 -21.65 -30.70
C VAL A 207 5.65 -23.14 -30.95
N ALA A 208 4.51 -23.84 -30.93
CA ALA A 208 4.47 -25.25 -31.27
C ALA A 208 5.17 -25.37 -32.62
N ARG A 209 6.34 -26.04 -32.62
CA ARG A 209 7.00 -26.36 -33.88
C ARG A 209 5.96 -27.10 -34.72
N PRO A 210 5.72 -26.69 -35.98
CA PRO A 210 4.79 -27.40 -36.83
C PRO A 210 5.17 -28.88 -36.81
N ALA A 211 4.17 -29.74 -36.55
CA ALA A 211 4.36 -31.18 -36.55
C ALA A 211 5.07 -31.55 -37.85
N SER A 212 6.24 -32.15 -37.72
CA SER A 212 6.98 -32.70 -38.86
C SER A 212 6.04 -33.64 -39.62
N LEU A 213 5.66 -33.26 -40.84
CA LEU A 213 5.00 -34.15 -41.77
C LEU A 213 5.89 -35.39 -41.89
N ARG A 214 5.38 -36.53 -41.42
CA ARG A 214 6.02 -37.83 -41.65
C ARG A 214 6.11 -38.03 -43.17
N PRO A 215 7.29 -38.29 -43.74
CA PRO A 215 7.38 -38.72 -45.12
C PRO A 215 6.71 -40.10 -45.28
N PRO A 216 6.12 -40.39 -46.44
CA PRO A 216 5.48 -41.67 -46.71
C PRO A 216 6.51 -42.81 -46.60
N GLN A 217 6.10 -43.91 -45.96
CA GLN A 217 6.90 -45.13 -45.84
C GLN A 217 7.12 -45.73 -47.23
N ALA A 218 8.37 -45.72 -47.69
CA ALA A 218 8.80 -46.50 -48.84
C ALA A 218 8.96 -47.98 -48.43
N ALA A 219 8.33 -48.88 -49.18
CA ALA A 219 8.44 -50.31 -49.01
C ALA A 219 9.89 -50.78 -49.25
N ALA A 220 10.47 -51.48 -48.27
CA ALA A 220 11.81 -52.05 -48.37
C ALA A 220 11.79 -53.36 -49.19
N ARG A 221 12.59 -53.39 -50.26
CA ARG A 221 13.04 -54.63 -50.92
C ARG A 221 14.29 -55.17 -50.20
N PRO A 222 14.44 -56.48 -50.02
CA PRO A 222 15.63 -57.05 -49.40
C PRO A 222 16.80 -57.05 -50.40
N VAL A 223 17.95 -56.54 -49.97
CA VAL A 223 19.24 -56.69 -50.68
C VAL A 223 20.15 -57.56 -49.85
N ALA A 224 20.70 -58.57 -50.53
CA ALA A 224 21.52 -59.64 -50.00
C ALA A 224 22.82 -59.16 -49.35
N ALA A 225 23.21 -59.89 -48.31
CA ALA A 225 24.49 -59.75 -47.62
C ALA A 225 25.67 -60.06 -48.55
N ARG A 226 26.71 -59.22 -48.48
CA ARG A 226 28.04 -59.55 -48.98
C ARG A 226 29.08 -59.28 -47.90
N VAL A 227 29.94 -60.28 -47.79
CA VAL A 227 30.96 -60.59 -46.79
C VAL A 227 32.15 -59.61 -46.84
N LEU A 228 32.60 -59.17 -45.64
CA LEU A 228 33.96 -58.98 -45.07
C LEU A 228 35.20 -58.90 -46.03
N PRO A 229 36.30 -58.16 -45.68
CA PRO A 229 37.10 -58.51 -44.51
C PRO A 229 37.83 -57.40 -43.73
N ALA A 230 38.43 -57.90 -42.64
CA ALA A 230 39.17 -57.25 -41.57
C ALA A 230 40.52 -56.65 -41.97
N SER A 231 40.92 -55.64 -41.20
CA SER A 231 42.30 -55.21 -40.88
C SER A 231 42.18 -54.36 -39.61
N ALA A 232 42.72 -54.80 -38.46
CA ALA A 232 44.03 -54.40 -37.93
C ALA A 232 44.04 -52.91 -37.48
N GLN A 233 44.50 -52.48 -36.31
CA GLN A 233 45.42 -53.04 -35.31
C GLN A 233 45.57 -51.99 -34.19
N LEU A 234 45.89 -52.45 -32.97
CA LEU A 234 46.79 -51.83 -31.96
C LEU A 234 46.39 -50.45 -31.37
N ALA A 235 46.86 -50.00 -30.22
CA ALA A 235 47.30 -50.56 -28.94
C ALA A 235 47.59 -49.32 -28.06
N PHE A 236 47.27 -49.43 -26.77
CA PHE A 236 47.92 -48.84 -25.59
C PHE A 236 48.58 -47.46 -25.62
N GLY A 237 48.18 -46.65 -24.64
CA GLY A 237 48.83 -45.44 -24.16
C GLY A 237 47.98 -44.77 -23.10
#